data_AF-A0AAJ7NDN7-F1
#
_entry.id   AF-A0AAJ7NDN7-F1
#
_cell.length_a   1.000
_cell.length_b   1.000
_cell.length_c   1.000
_cell.angle_alpha   90.00
_cell.angle_beta   90.00
_cell.angle_gamma   90.00
#
_symmetry.space_group_name_H-M   'P 1'
#
loop_
_entity.id
_entity.type
_entity.pdbx_description
1 polymer ?
#
loop_
_entity_poly.entity_id
_entity_poly.type
_entity_poly.pdbx_seq_one_letter_code
_entity_poly.pdbx_strand_id
1 'polypeptide(L)'
;MKDFQFLFNQMSETCFKSCVSSFLSRDMSTEEAQCIQNCSSKHINANHRIMEIFMEVQPAINRRNMEELRRAQSTLEAAQNEQNF
;
A
#
# COMPACT_ATOMS: atom_id res chain seq x y z
N MET A 1 13.60 -1.87 -8.46
CA MET A 1 13.10 -2.98 -9.31
C MET A 1 12.27 -3.99 -8.52
N LYS A 2 12.64 -4.36 -7.28
CA LYS A 2 11.85 -5.29 -6.45
C LYS A 2 10.42 -4.82 -6.16
N ASP A 3 10.23 -3.52 -5.91
CA ASP A 3 8.90 -2.98 -5.60
C ASP A 3 7.95 -3.05 -6.80
N PHE A 4 8.48 -2.79 -8.00
CA PHE A 4 7.72 -2.93 -9.24
C PHE A 4 7.28 -4.39 -9.46
N GLN A 5 8.18 -5.35 -9.23
CA GLN A 5 7.84 -6.77 -9.34
C GLN A 5 6.77 -7.19 -8.33
N PHE A 6 6.86 -6.68 -7.10
CA PHE A 6 5.84 -6.93 -6.09
C PHE A 6 4.46 -6.39 -6.52
N LEU A 7 4.40 -5.13 -6.96
CA LEU A 7 3.16 -4.50 -7.43
C LEU A 7 2.58 -5.22 -8.65
N PHE A 8 3.42 -5.61 -9.60
CA PHE A 8 3.00 -6.35 -10.78
C PHE A 8 2.41 -7.71 -10.42
N ASN A 9 3.06 -8.45 -9.51
CA ASN A 9 2.58 -9.75 -9.06
C ASN A 9 1.24 -9.62 -8.33
N GLN A 10 1.12 -8.64 -7.44
CA GLN A 10 -0.12 -8.36 -6.73
C GLN A 10 -1.26 -7.97 -7.68
N MET A 11 -1.00 -7.12 -8.67
CA MET A 11 -1.97 -6.74 -9.69
C MET A 11 -2.43 -7.95 -10.51
N SER A 12 -1.47 -8.77 -10.94
CA SER A 12 -1.74 -9.98 -11.73
C SER A 12 -2.61 -10.98 -10.97
N GLU A 13 -2.29 -11.25 -9.71
CA GLU A 13 -3.09 -12.12 -8.84
C GLU A 13 -4.50 -11.56 -8.62
N THR A 14 -4.61 -10.26 -8.34
CA THR A 14 -5.90 -9.60 -8.09
C THR A 14 -6.79 -9.69 -9.32
N CYS A 15 -6.28 -9.30 -10.49
CA CYS A 15 -7.06 -9.32 -11.72
C CYS A 15 -7.42 -10.75 -12.16
N PHE A 16 -6.53 -11.72 -11.95
CA PHE A 16 -6.85 -13.12 -12.22
C PHE A 16 -8.03 -13.60 -11.35
N LYS A 17 -7.97 -13.40 -10.02
CA LYS A 17 -9.03 -13.82 -9.09
C LYS A 17 -10.36 -13.11 -9.33
N SER A 18 -10.35 -11.88 -9.81
CA SER A 18 -11.57 -11.11 -10.06
C SER A 18 -12.20 -11.35 -11.43
N CYS A 19 -11.39 -11.61 -12.46
CA CYS A 19 -11.87 -11.66 -13.84
C CYS A 19 -11.97 -13.07 -14.40
N VAL A 20 -11.07 -13.99 -14.04
CA VAL A 20 -11.07 -15.35 -14.60
C VAL A 20 -12.01 -16.22 -13.78
N SER A 21 -13.09 -16.66 -14.41
CA SER A 21 -14.15 -17.43 -13.73
C SER A 21 -14.48 -18.74 -14.43
N SER A 22 -14.18 -18.85 -15.73
CA SER A 22 -14.45 -20.05 -16.51
C SER A 22 -13.15 -20.75 -16.88
N PHE A 23 -13.11 -22.07 -16.66
CA PHE A 23 -12.00 -22.93 -17.08
C PHE A 23 -12.46 -23.96 -18.12
N LEU A 24 -13.54 -23.64 -18.85
CA LEU A 24 -14.13 -24.53 -19.85
C LEU A 24 -13.29 -24.62 -21.14
N SER A 25 -12.47 -23.61 -21.41
CA SER A 25 -11.54 -23.56 -22.55
C SER A 25 -10.15 -23.14 -22.09
N ARG A 26 -9.12 -23.54 -22.87
CA ARG A 26 -7.75 -23.05 -22.67
C ARG A 26 -7.63 -21.57 -23.00
N ASP A 27 -8.40 -21.10 -23.97
CA ASP A 27 -8.42 -19.71 -24.39
C ASP A 27 -9.31 -18.88 -23.48
N MET A 28 -8.86 -17.67 -23.20
CA MET A 28 -9.60 -16.67 -22.42
C MET A 28 -10.76 -16.12 -23.24
N SER A 29 -11.93 -16.01 -22.62
CA SER A 29 -13.10 -15.40 -23.28
C SER A 29 -12.92 -13.90 -23.50
N THR A 30 -13.65 -13.32 -24.47
CA THR A 30 -13.62 -11.87 -24.74
C THR A 30 -14.03 -11.04 -23.52
N GLU A 31 -14.97 -11.55 -22.71
CA GLU A 31 -15.43 -10.90 -21.48
C GLU A 31 -14.33 -10.86 -20.41
N GLU A 32 -13.63 -11.98 -20.19
CA GLU A 32 -12.50 -12.06 -19.28
C GLU A 32 -11.34 -11.16 -19.75
N ALA A 33 -11.07 -11.13 -21.06
CA ALA A 33 -10.06 -10.26 -21.66
C ALA A 33 -10.37 -8.78 -21.38
N GLN A 34 -11.61 -8.35 -21.61
CA GLN A 34 -12.05 -6.98 -21.34
C GLN A 34 -12.01 -6.65 -19.84
N CYS A 35 -12.38 -7.61 -18.97
CA CYS A 35 -12.30 -7.46 -17.54
C CYS A 35 -10.85 -7.24 -17.07
N ILE A 36 -9.90 -8.04 -17.56
CA ILE A 36 -8.47 -7.93 -17.23
C ILE A 36 -7.93 -6.54 -17.61
N GLN A 37 -8.27 -6.04 -18.81
CA GLN A 37 -7.85 -4.70 -19.26
C GLN A 37 -8.41 -3.57 -18.38
N ASN A 38 -9.68 -3.69 -18.00
CA ASN A 38 -10.32 -2.74 -17.10
C ASN A 38 -9.72 -2.81 -15.69
N CYS A 39 -9.43 -4.03 -15.20
CA CYS A 39 -8.84 -4.26 -13.89
C CYS A 39 -7.44 -3.66 -13.77
N SER A 40 -6.56 -3.93 -14.74
CA SER A 40 -5.19 -3.39 -14.74
C SER A 40 -5.19 -1.86 -14.79
N SER A 41 -6.02 -1.27 -15.66
CA SER A 41 -6.16 0.20 -15.77
C SER A 41 -6.65 0.81 -14.45
N LYS A 42 -7.66 0.20 -13.81
CA LYS A 42 -8.15 0.65 -12.50
C LYS A 42 -7.09 0.51 -11.41
N HIS A 43 -6.34 -0.59 -11.41
CA HIS A 43 -5.31 -0.85 -10.41
C HIS A 43 -4.17 0.19 -10.49
N ILE A 44 -3.71 0.51 -11.70
CA ILE A 44 -2.69 1.54 -11.93
C ILE A 44 -3.20 2.91 -11.47
N ASN A 45 -4.39 3.31 -11.89
CA ASN A 45 -4.98 4.60 -11.51
C ASN A 45 -5.20 4.71 -10.00
N ALA A 46 -5.66 3.63 -9.36
CA ALA A 46 -5.82 3.57 -7.91
C ALA A 46 -4.48 3.69 -7.19
N ASN A 47 -3.44 2.99 -7.66
CA ASN A 47 -2.10 3.08 -7.10
C ASN A 47 -1.55 4.51 -7.19
N HIS A 48 -1.66 5.16 -8.36
CA HIS A 48 -1.27 6.57 -8.51
C HIS A 48 -2.03 7.49 -7.55
N ARG A 49 -3.35 7.32 -7.44
CA ARG A 49 -4.17 8.15 -6.53
C ARG A 49 -3.81 7.94 -5.06
N ILE A 50 -3.54 6.70 -4.65
CA ILE A 50 -3.09 6.39 -3.30
C ILE A 50 -1.72 7.04 -3.04
N MET A 51 -0.81 6.98 -4.00
CA MET A 51 0.50 7.60 -3.89
C MET A 51 0.40 9.13 -3.73
N GLU A 52 -0.47 9.80 -4.50
CA GLU A 52 -0.73 11.24 -4.36
C GLU A 52 -1.17 11.58 -2.92
N ILE A 53 -2.19 10.89 -2.42
CA ILE A 53 -2.72 11.11 -1.07
C ILE A 53 -1.66 10.79 -0.01
N PHE A 54 -0.88 9.73 -0.20
CA PHE A 54 0.19 9.36 0.70
C PHE A 54 1.24 10.48 0.79
N MET A 55 1.65 11.06 -0.34
CA MET A 55 2.60 12.16 -0.36
C MET A 55 2.08 13.41 0.36
N GLU A 56 0.77 13.67 0.29
CA GLU A 56 0.13 14.79 1.01
C GLU A 56 0.06 14.56 2.52
N VAL A 57 -0.32 13.35 2.95
CA VAL A 57 -0.66 13.05 4.36
C VAL A 57 0.56 12.59 5.16
N GLN A 58 1.51 11.88 4.55
CA GLN A 58 2.66 11.29 5.24
C GLN A 58 3.52 12.31 6.00
N PRO A 59 3.79 13.54 5.50
CA PRO A 59 4.56 14.53 6.25
C PRO A 59 3.88 14.95 7.57
N ALA A 60 2.55 15.08 7.57
CA ALA A 60 1.81 15.44 8.78
C ALA A 60 1.85 14.31 9.81
N ILE A 61 1.69 13.06 9.37
CA ILE A 61 1.84 11.88 10.23
C ILE A 61 3.25 11.80 10.81
N ASN A 62 4.29 11.98 9.97
CA ASN A 62 5.68 11.92 10.42
C ASN A 62 6.00 13.00 11.46
N ARG A 63 5.48 14.23 11.30
CA ARG A 63 5.64 15.29 12.30
C ARG A 63 5.02 14.89 13.64
N ARG A 64 3.79 14.40 13.63
CA ARG A 64 3.10 13.93 14.84
C ARG A 64 3.88 12.81 15.53
N ASN A 65 4.33 11.81 14.77
CA ASN A 65 5.09 10.68 15.32
C ASN A 65 6.40 11.14 15.96
N MET A 66 7.09 12.12 15.37
CA MET A 66 8.32 12.70 15.91
C MET A 66 8.09 13.46 17.23
N GLU A 67 6.98 14.20 17.33
CA GLU A 67 6.61 14.90 18.56
C GLU A 67 6.27 13.92 19.70
N GLU A 68 5.52 12.86 19.39
CA GLU A 68 5.18 11.81 20.36
C GLU A 68 6.44 11.10 20.87
N LEU A 69 7.39 10.78 19.98
CA LEU A 69 8.68 10.18 20.36
C LEU A 69 9.50 11.09 21.27
N ARG A 70 9.57 12.40 20.97
CA ARG A 70 10.28 13.39 21.80
C ARG A 70 9.68 13.49 23.21
N ARG A 71 8.35 13.49 23.32
CA ARG A 71 7.67 13.51 24.62
C ARG A 71 7.99 12.25 25.42
N ALA A 72 7.89 11.08 24.79
CA ALA A 72 8.24 9.82 25.43
C ALA A 72 9.70 9.80 25.92
N GLN A 73 10.64 10.31 25.12
CA GLN A 73 12.05 10.45 25.51
C GLN A 73 12.21 11.35 26.74
N SER A 74 11.60 12.55 26.75
CA SER A 74 11.69 13.45 27.91
C SER A 74 11.12 12.86 29.20
N THR A 75 10.04 12.07 29.12
CA THR A 75 9.48 11.38 30.29
C THR A 75 10.37 10.26 30.80
N LEU A 76 11.05 9.55 29.91
CA LEU A 76 12.01 8.50 30.28
C LEU A 76 13.25 9.10 30.94
N GLU A 77 13.77 10.21 30.39
CA GLU A 77 14.90 10.94 30.98
C GLU A 77 14.56 11.50 32.37
N ALA A 78 13.36 12.05 32.56
CA ALA A 78 12.88 12.51 33.86
C ALA A 78 12.80 11.36 34.88
N ALA A 79 12.21 10.22 34.49
CA ALA A 79 12.12 9.04 35.35
C ALA A 79 13.50 8.44 35.69
N GLN A 80 14.47 8.49 34.76
CA GLN A 80 15.85 8.04 35.01
C GLN A 80 16.60 8.96 35.99
N ASN A 81 16.42 10.28 35.88
CA ASN A 81 17.02 11.22 36.82
C ASN A 81 16.43 11.10 38.22
N GLU A 82 15.15 10.77 38.36
CA GLU A 82 14.51 10.47 39.66
C GLU A 82 15.00 9.15 40.28
N GLN A 83 15.46 8.17 39.48
CA GLN A 83 16.01 6.90 39.97
C GLN A 83 17.51 6.95 40.31
N ASN A 84 18.22 7.99 39.88
CA ASN A 84 19.65 8.20 40.15
C ASN A 84 19.92 9.08 41.38
N PHE A 85 18.88 9.36 42.18
CA PHE A 85 18.93 10.00 43.50
C PHE A 85 18.42 9.04 44.57
#